data_AF-A0A3M7PRS8-F1
#
_entry.id   AF-A0A3M7PRS8-F1
#
_cell.length_a   1.000
_cell.length_b   1.000
_cell.length_c   1.000
_cell.angle_alpha   90.00
_cell.angle_beta   90.00
_cell.angle_gamma   90.00
#
_symmetry.space_group_name_H-M   'P 1'
#
loop_
_entity.id
_entity.type
_entity.pdbx_description
1 polymer ?
#
loop_
_entity_poly.entity_id
_entity_poly.type
_entity_poly.pdbx_seq_one_letter_code
_entity_poly.pdbx_strand_id
1 'polypeptide(L)'
;CDHAKKTLTIIKTTRNFIFGGYTEQSWDEDGVFKNDPSAFIFSINNSIKAKINPTFHANAIYCHPNCGPTFGRGLDIHISNNSNSSNHSYSQNHSYQTSSPLAGSRKFNPSEIETFFLINWFKSTCLYSNSRQKINNASVKNS
;
A
#
# COMPACT_ATOMS: atom_id res chain seq x y z
N CYS A 1 11.90 7.15 -0.44
CA CYS A 1 11.62 5.69 -0.37
C CYS A 1 12.21 5.01 -1.60
N ASP A 2 13.48 5.32 -1.88
CA ASP A 2 13.95 5.32 -3.26
C ASP A 2 14.24 3.89 -3.67
N HIS A 3 13.83 3.51 -4.88
CA HIS A 3 13.96 2.16 -5.45
C HIS A 3 13.19 1.05 -4.73
N ALA A 4 12.44 1.37 -3.67
CA ALA A 4 11.73 0.37 -2.90
C ALA A 4 10.45 -0.06 -3.60
N LYS A 5 10.27 -1.37 -3.77
CA LYS A 5 9.13 -2.01 -4.45
C LYS A 5 8.21 -2.68 -3.45
N LYS A 6 6.99 -3.01 -3.87
CA LYS A 6 5.99 -3.71 -3.04
C LYS A 6 5.75 -2.97 -1.74
N THR A 7 5.36 -1.71 -1.87
CA THR A 7 5.23 -0.78 -0.76
C THR A 7 3.77 -0.61 -0.39
N LEU A 8 3.46 -0.62 0.91
CA LEU A 8 2.18 -0.17 1.45
C LEU A 8 2.39 1.19 2.12
N THR A 9 1.75 2.22 1.59
CA THR A 9 1.73 3.57 2.18
C THR A 9 0.46 3.74 3.00
N ILE A 10 0.61 4.19 4.24
CA ILE A 10 -0.46 4.51 5.18
C ILE A 10 -0.38 6.01 5.50
N ILE A 11 -1.51 6.70 5.39
CA ILE A 11 -1.63 8.14 5.63
C ILE A 11 -2.69 8.34 6.70
N LYS A 12 -2.32 9.05 7.77
CA LYS A 12 -3.25 9.55 8.78
C LYS A 12 -3.35 11.06 8.65
N THR A 13 -4.57 11.59 8.72
CA THR A 13 -4.83 13.03 8.66
C THR A 13 -5.04 13.63 10.04
N THR A 14 -4.93 14.96 10.14
CA THR A 14 -5.30 15.71 11.36
C THR A 14 -6.77 15.53 11.78
N ARG A 15 -7.63 15.08 10.85
CA ARG A 15 -9.03 14.75 11.09
C ARG A 15 -9.26 13.26 11.38
N ASN A 16 -8.20 12.50 11.67
CA ASN A 16 -8.22 11.08 12.01
C ASN A 16 -8.78 10.14 10.91
N PHE A 17 -8.74 10.57 9.64
CA PHE A 17 -8.90 9.66 8.51
C PHE A 17 -7.60 8.90 8.26
N ILE A 18 -7.71 7.58 8.09
CA ILE A 18 -6.64 6.64 7.76
C ILE A 18 -6.97 5.99 6.41
N PHE A 19 -6.08 6.18 5.45
CA PHE A 19 -6.20 5.67 4.09
C PHE A 19 -4.81 5.50 3.50
N GLY A 20 -4.73 5.00 2.27
CA GLY A 20 -3.43 4.82 1.64
C GLY A 20 -3.51 4.01 0.37
N GLY A 21 -2.36 3.48 -0.04
CA GLY A 21 -2.24 2.71 -1.26
C GLY A 21 -1.08 1.74 -1.25
N TYR A 22 -1.20 0.73 -2.10
CA TYR A 22 -0.20 -0.29 -2.34
C TYR A 22 0.24 -0.24 -3.80
N THR A 23 1.54 -0.43 -4.04
CA THR A 23 2.12 -0.58 -5.37
C THR A 23 3.27 -1.59 -5.36
N GLU A 24 3.41 -2.38 -6.41
CA GLU A 24 4.56 -3.24 -6.68
C GLU A 24 5.73 -2.49 -7.35
N GLN A 25 5.48 -1.28 -7.84
CA GLN A 25 6.49 -0.46 -8.49
C GLN A 25 7.39 0.25 -7.49
N SER A 26 8.56 0.67 -7.97
CA SER A 26 9.49 1.49 -7.22
C SER A 26 9.14 2.97 -7.31
N TRP A 27 9.37 3.71 -6.22
CA TRP A 27 9.26 5.17 -6.19
C TRP A 27 10.51 5.85 -6.75
N ASP A 28 10.94 5.47 -7.95
CA ASP A 28 12.07 6.14 -8.64
C ASP A 28 11.63 7.54 -9.09
N GLU A 29 12.38 8.57 -8.73
CA GLU A 29 12.04 10.00 -8.91
C GLU A 29 12.22 10.51 -10.35
N ASP A 30 11.75 9.75 -11.32
CA ASP A 30 11.90 9.97 -12.76
C ASP A 30 10.86 10.96 -13.34
N GLY A 31 9.91 11.41 -12.52
CA GLY A 31 8.86 12.34 -12.93
C GLY A 31 7.81 11.70 -13.84
N VAL A 32 7.70 10.36 -13.87
CA VAL A 32 6.76 9.65 -14.75
C VAL A 32 5.73 8.82 -14.01
N PHE A 33 4.70 8.45 -14.76
CA PHE A 33 3.72 7.46 -14.34
C PHE A 33 4.26 6.05 -14.53
N LYS A 34 3.88 5.13 -13.64
CA LYS A 34 4.30 3.73 -13.71
C LYS A 34 3.14 2.77 -13.86
N ASN A 35 3.40 1.72 -14.61
CA ASN A 35 2.46 0.64 -14.87
C ASN A 35 2.37 -0.30 -13.66
N ASP A 36 1.18 -0.45 -13.07
CA ASP A 36 0.97 -1.40 -11.98
C ASP A 36 -0.47 -1.93 -11.91
N PRO A 37 -0.77 -3.08 -12.55
CA PRO A 37 -2.08 -3.75 -12.46
C PRO A 37 -2.43 -4.28 -11.06
N SER A 38 -1.42 -4.44 -10.20
CA SER A 38 -1.59 -4.94 -8.83
C SER A 38 -1.92 -3.81 -7.84
N ALA A 39 -1.80 -2.55 -8.26
CA ALA A 39 -2.00 -1.41 -7.38
C ALA A 39 -3.44 -1.29 -6.89
N PHE A 40 -3.57 -0.87 -5.63
CA PHE A 40 -4.87 -0.57 -5.03
C PHE A 40 -4.74 0.55 -4.00
N ILE A 41 -5.83 1.26 -3.77
CA ILE A 41 -5.98 2.21 -2.67
C ILE A 41 -7.02 1.71 -1.67
N PHE A 42 -6.96 2.21 -0.45
CA PHE A 42 -7.88 1.82 0.62
C PHE A 42 -8.20 3.01 1.52
N SER A 43 -9.32 2.91 2.25
CA SER A 43 -9.67 3.81 3.36
C SER A 43 -10.29 2.98 4.48
N ILE A 44 -9.75 3.11 5.69
CA ILE A 44 -10.24 2.38 6.86
C ILE A 44 -11.55 3.00 7.33
N ASN A 45 -11.58 4.33 7.50
CA ASN A 45 -12.76 5.03 8.01
C ASN A 45 -13.99 4.86 7.11
N ASN A 46 -13.77 4.73 5.81
CA ASN A 46 -14.85 4.58 4.83
C ASN A 46 -15.07 3.14 4.35
N SER A 47 -14.32 2.16 4.89
CA SER A 47 -14.38 0.74 4.48
C SER A 47 -14.21 0.54 2.96
N ILE A 48 -13.22 1.22 2.37
CA ILE A 48 -12.94 1.18 0.93
C ILE A 48 -11.71 0.33 0.66
N LYS A 49 -11.78 -0.50 -0.39
CA LYS A 49 -10.63 -1.03 -1.11
C LYS A 49 -10.94 -0.98 -2.60
N ALA A 50 -10.10 -0.28 -3.36
CA ALA A 50 -10.33 -0.07 -4.78
C ALA A 50 -9.05 -0.38 -5.57
N LYS A 51 -9.15 -1.27 -6.55
CA LYS A 51 -8.05 -1.57 -7.47
C LYS A 51 -7.98 -0.51 -8.56
N ILE A 52 -6.79 -0.34 -9.14
CA ILE A 52 -6.63 0.50 -10.32
C ILE A 52 -7.57 0.03 -11.44
N ASN A 53 -8.27 0.94 -12.10
CA ASN A 53 -9.07 0.58 -13.27
C ASN A 53 -8.12 0.12 -14.40
N PRO A 54 -8.45 -0.97 -15.13
CA PRO A 54 -7.61 -1.49 -16.21
C PRO A 54 -7.15 -0.47 -17.26
N THR A 55 -8.00 0.54 -17.53
CA THR A 55 -7.70 1.64 -18.46
C THR A 55 -6.52 2.50 -18.01
N PHE A 56 -6.22 2.51 -16.72
CA PHE A 56 -5.19 3.34 -16.09
C PHE A 56 -4.05 2.53 -15.48
N HIS A 57 -3.87 1.26 -15.86
CA HIS A 57 -2.74 0.45 -15.39
C HIS A 57 -1.40 1.17 -15.58
N ALA A 58 -1.17 1.77 -16.75
CA ALA A 58 0.04 2.54 -17.09
C ALA A 58 0.23 3.82 -16.25
N ASN A 59 -0.77 4.22 -15.47
CA ASN A 59 -0.81 5.42 -14.65
C ASN A 59 -1.20 5.11 -13.20
N ALA A 60 -0.78 3.96 -12.69
CA ALA A 60 -1.16 3.49 -11.36
C ALA A 60 -0.53 4.31 -10.24
N ILE A 61 0.72 4.74 -10.40
CA ILE A 61 1.42 5.68 -9.51
C ILE A 61 2.16 6.75 -10.31
N TYR A 62 2.43 7.88 -9.67
CA TYR A 62 3.25 8.96 -10.23
C TYR A 62 4.45 9.21 -9.31
N CYS A 63 5.66 9.16 -9.86
CA CYS A 63 6.89 9.27 -9.06
C CYS A 63 7.62 10.56 -9.43
N HIS A 64 7.31 11.66 -8.74
CA HIS A 64 7.92 12.96 -9.02
C HIS A 64 8.83 13.39 -7.85
N PRO A 65 10.05 13.91 -8.11
CA PRO A 65 11.01 14.26 -7.05
C PRO A 65 10.47 15.29 -6.06
N ASN A 66 9.53 16.14 -6.52
CA ASN A 66 8.94 17.18 -5.68
C ASN A 66 7.59 16.78 -5.05
N CYS A 67 7.31 15.48 -4.94
CA CYS A 67 6.06 14.99 -4.35
C CYS A 67 6.33 13.76 -3.47
N GLY A 68 5.50 13.59 -2.44
CA GLY A 68 5.39 12.32 -1.75
C GLY A 68 4.62 11.26 -2.56
N PRO A 69 4.28 10.12 -1.93
CA PRO A 69 3.54 9.05 -2.57
C PRO A 69 2.29 9.55 -3.30
N THR A 70 2.19 9.24 -4.59
CA THR A 70 1.09 9.69 -5.44
C THR A 70 0.52 8.53 -6.26
N PHE A 71 -0.79 8.31 -6.16
CA PHE A 71 -1.50 7.19 -6.78
C PHE A 71 -2.50 7.70 -7.81
N GLY A 72 -2.51 7.05 -8.99
CA GLY A 72 -3.54 7.20 -10.03
C GLY A 72 -3.29 8.34 -11.00
N ARG A 73 -3.84 8.23 -12.21
CA ARG A 73 -3.68 9.26 -13.26
C ARG A 73 -4.28 10.60 -12.86
N GLY A 74 -5.38 10.55 -12.12
CA GLY A 74 -6.01 11.74 -11.56
C GLY A 74 -5.32 12.22 -10.29
N LEU A 75 -4.22 11.62 -9.85
CA LEU A 75 -3.62 11.89 -8.55
C LEU A 75 -4.66 11.68 -7.43
N ASP A 76 -5.35 10.52 -7.52
CA ASP A 76 -6.41 10.05 -6.61
C ASP A 76 -5.99 10.10 -5.13
N ILE A 77 -4.70 9.87 -4.88
CA ILE A 77 -4.00 10.27 -3.66
C ILE A 77 -2.79 11.09 -4.08
N HIS A 78 -2.66 12.31 -3.58
CA HIS A 78 -1.49 13.16 -3.81
C HIS A 78 -0.97 13.70 -2.47
N ILE A 79 0.29 13.41 -2.20
CA ILE A 79 1.03 13.99 -1.09
C ILE A 79 1.98 15.05 -1.63
N SER A 80 1.73 16.31 -1.25
CA SER A 80 2.58 17.42 -1.64
C SER A 80 3.91 17.39 -0.88
N ASN A 81 4.96 18.00 -1.43
CA ASN A 81 6.16 18.29 -0.65
C ASN A 81 5.82 19.15 0.57
N ASN A 82 6.57 18.94 1.67
CA ASN A 82 6.31 19.59 2.95
C ASN A 82 4.84 19.44 3.37
N SER A 83 4.26 18.24 3.23
CA SER A 83 2.85 17.97 3.52
C SER A 83 2.47 18.20 4.98
N ASN A 84 3.44 18.19 5.88
CA ASN A 84 3.28 18.54 7.29
C ASN A 84 3.10 20.05 7.53
N SER A 85 3.50 20.91 6.59
CA SER A 85 3.42 22.38 6.71
C SER A 85 2.63 23.05 5.60
N SER A 86 2.05 22.28 4.67
CA SER A 86 1.30 22.81 3.52
C SER A 86 0.00 22.05 3.26
N ASN A 87 -1.09 22.78 2.97
CA ASN A 87 -2.42 22.22 2.67
C ASN A 87 -2.60 21.96 1.16
N HIS A 88 -1.56 21.39 0.55
CA HIS A 88 -1.53 21.08 -0.88
C HIS A 88 -1.75 19.58 -1.18
N SER A 89 -1.81 18.74 -0.14
CA SER A 89 -2.18 17.34 -0.28
C SER A 89 -3.67 17.20 -0.54
N TYR A 90 -4.04 16.30 -1.44
CA TYR A 90 -5.43 16.07 -1.80
C TYR A 90 -5.69 14.63 -2.22
N SER A 91 -6.97 14.26 -2.18
CA SER A 91 -7.49 13.02 -2.73
C SER A 91 -8.66 13.34 -3.63
N GLN A 92 -8.83 12.55 -4.67
CA GLN A 92 -9.99 12.63 -5.55
C GLN A 92 -10.27 11.28 -6.17
N ASN A 93 -11.38 11.20 -6.89
CA ASN A 93 -11.85 9.96 -7.44
C ASN A 93 -11.75 9.99 -8.96
N HIS A 94 -10.80 9.25 -9.54
CA HIS A 94 -10.61 9.20 -10.98
C HIS A 94 -10.18 7.81 -11.47
N SER A 95 -8.93 7.41 -11.20
CA SER A 95 -8.36 6.18 -11.76
C SER A 95 -8.64 4.93 -10.93
N TYR A 96 -8.87 5.08 -9.62
CA TYR A 96 -9.21 3.98 -8.73
C TYR A 96 -10.71 3.85 -8.46
N GLN A 97 -11.53 4.85 -8.82
CA GLN A 97 -13.01 4.76 -8.77
C GLN A 97 -13.58 4.38 -7.39
N THR A 98 -13.26 5.16 -6.35
CA THR A 98 -13.76 4.93 -4.98
C THR A 98 -15.24 5.31 -4.83
N SER A 99 -15.94 4.70 -3.87
CA SER A 99 -17.35 5.03 -3.58
C SER A 99 -17.52 6.30 -2.72
N SER A 100 -16.46 6.78 -2.07
CA SER A 100 -16.47 7.97 -1.20
C SER A 100 -15.09 8.62 -1.09
N PRO A 101 -14.99 9.88 -0.63
CA PRO A 101 -13.71 10.57 -0.44
C PRO A 101 -12.86 9.93 0.66
N LEU A 102 -11.60 9.60 0.35
CA LEU A 102 -10.69 8.88 1.27
C LEU A 102 -10.45 9.61 2.60
N ALA A 103 -10.32 10.94 2.54
CA ALA A 103 -10.01 11.81 3.67
C ALA A 103 -11.25 12.57 4.21
N GLY A 104 -12.47 12.20 3.79
CA GLY A 104 -13.70 12.93 4.09
C GLY A 104 -13.85 14.29 3.41
N SER A 105 -12.79 14.80 2.77
CA SER A 105 -12.76 15.99 1.93
C SER A 105 -11.68 15.85 0.85
N ARG A 106 -11.76 16.68 -0.20
CA ARG A 106 -10.75 16.69 -1.27
C ARG A 106 -9.36 17.03 -0.73
N LYS A 107 -9.23 18.17 -0.04
CA LYS A 107 -7.97 18.57 0.60
C LYS A 107 -7.86 17.99 2.00
N PHE A 108 -6.65 17.69 2.43
CA PHE A 108 -6.35 17.20 3.78
C PHE A 108 -4.92 17.57 4.19
N ASN A 109 -4.68 17.59 5.50
CA ASN A 109 -3.34 17.72 6.06
C ASN A 109 -2.94 16.36 6.68
N PRO A 110 -1.89 15.70 6.18
CA PRO A 110 -1.30 14.55 6.86
C PRO A 110 -0.76 14.94 8.23
N SER A 111 -1.09 14.15 9.24
CA SER A 111 -0.42 14.19 10.54
C SER A 111 0.69 13.14 10.62
N GLU A 112 0.58 12.05 9.87
CA GLU A 112 1.54 10.94 9.85
C GLU A 112 1.47 10.24 8.49
N ILE A 113 2.63 9.84 7.97
CA ILE A 113 2.76 9.07 6.73
C ILE A 113 3.81 8.00 6.98
N GLU A 114 3.43 6.74 6.79
CA GLU A 114 4.32 5.60 6.93
C GLU A 114 4.32 4.77 5.65
N THR A 115 5.49 4.26 5.27
CA THR A 115 5.64 3.36 4.11
C THR A 115 6.33 2.08 4.55
N PHE A 116 5.66 0.95 4.34
CA PHE A 116 6.13 -0.38 4.69
C PHE A 116 6.51 -1.17 3.44
N PHE A 117 7.57 -1.97 3.52
CA PHE A 117 8.04 -2.81 2.43
C PHE A 117 7.65 -4.27 2.65
N LEU A 118 7.02 -4.88 1.65
CA LEU A 118 6.68 -6.30 1.72
C LEU A 118 7.86 -7.15 1.22
N ILE A 119 8.54 -7.81 2.16
CA ILE A 119 9.61 -8.75 1.85
C ILE A 119 9.01 -10.17 1.77
N ASN A 120 9.14 -10.81 0.62
CA ASN A 120 8.75 -12.21 0.47
C ASN A 120 9.87 -13.12 1.02
N TRP A 121 9.67 -13.68 2.20
CA TRP A 121 10.66 -14.50 2.91
C TRP A 121 10.73 -15.99 2.51
N PHE A 122 10.02 -16.44 1.46
CA PHE A 122 10.08 -17.85 1.03
C PHE A 122 10.31 -18.02 -0.47
N LYS A 123 11.59 -18.21 -0.84
CA LYS A 123 12.01 -19.01 -2.01
C LYS A 123 13.13 -19.97 -1.63
N SER A 124 13.01 -20.63 -0.49
CA SER A 124 13.86 -21.79 -0.17
C SER A 124 12.97 -23.02 -0.08
N THR A 125 12.90 -23.78 -1.16
CA THR A 125 12.33 -25.13 -1.18
C THR A 125 13.08 -26.00 -0.17
N CYS A 126 12.39 -26.48 0.86
CA CYS A 126 12.91 -27.52 1.73
C CYS A 126 12.46 -28.88 1.20
N LEU A 127 13.40 -29.66 0.64
CA LEU A 127 13.21 -31.09 0.40
C LEU A 127 13.25 -31.78 1.77
N TYR A 128 12.10 -32.18 2.31
CA TYR A 128 12.05 -32.99 3.52
C TYR A 128 12.24 -34.47 3.13
N SER A 129 13.44 -35.01 3.40
CA SER A 129 13.63 -36.46 3.45
C SER A 129 12.99 -37.01 4.73
N ASN A 130 12.24 -38.09 4.58
CA ASN A 130 11.32 -38.60 5.58
C ASN A 130 12.06 -39.61 6.48
N SER A 131 12.45 -39.24 7.70
CA SER A 131 12.81 -40.20 8.75
C SER A 131 11.78 -40.15 9.88
N ARG A 132 10.76 -41.02 9.80
CA ARG A 132 9.82 -41.26 10.90
C ARG A 132 10.55 -41.95 12.06
N GLN A 133 10.66 -41.29 13.21
CA GLN A 133 10.76 -41.99 14.50
C GLN A 133 9.37 -42.04 15.13
N LYS A 134 8.86 -43.26 15.38
CA LYS A 134 7.62 -43.49 16.13
C LYS A 134 7.92 -43.32 17.62
N ILE A 135 7.22 -42.41 18.29
CA ILE A 135 7.11 -42.37 19.74
C ILE A 135 5.71 -42.89 20.09
N ASN A 136 5.62 -44.08 20.67
CA ASN A 136 4.39 -44.60 21.27
C ASN A 136 4.53 -44.47 22.79
N ASN A 137 3.69 -43.64 23.43
CA ASN A 137 3.52 -43.59 24.88
C ASN A 137 2.03 -43.77 25.23
N ALA A 138 1.70 -44.84 25.97
CA ALA A 138 0.58 -44.95 26.91
C ALA A 138 0.73 -46.32 27.63
N SER A 139 1.26 -46.39 28.85
CA SER A 139 0.68 -46.11 30.18
C SER A 139 0.23 -47.39 30.90
N VAL A 140 0.69 -47.49 32.15
CA VAL A 140 0.64 -48.61 33.09
C VAL A 140 -0.75 -48.78 33.70
N LYS A 141 -1.18 -50.04 33.92
CA LYS A 141 -2.05 -50.41 35.05
C LYS A 141 -1.54 -51.71 35.69
N ASN A 142 -1.15 -51.59 36.96
CA ASN A 142 -0.89 -52.68 37.89
C ASN A 142 -2.18 -53.02 38.65
N SER A 143 -2.58 -54.29 38.62
CA SER A 143 -3.19 -55.12 39.68
C SER A 143 -4.00 -56.25 39.03
#